data_AF-A0A8B8NN76-F1
#
_entry.id   AF-A0A8B8NN76-F1
#
_cell.length_a   1.000
_cell.length_b   1.000
_cell.length_c   1.000
_cell.angle_alpha   90.00
_cell.angle_beta   90.00
_cell.angle_gamma   90.00
#
_symmetry.space_group_name_H-M   'P 1'
#
loop_
_entity.id
_entity.type
_entity.pdbx_description
1 polymer ?
#
loop_
_entity_poly.entity_id
_entity_poly.type
_entity_poly.pdbx_seq_one_letter_code
_entity_poly.pdbx_strand_id
1 'polypeptide(L)'
;MSMYIRVKRSKTTYFIQCEPTETILNVKEKLQNLIDQPANDQRLILVGTGEVLEDSKSLADQKVENDAVVALTLRKDDNEFEEVNIVRPTDFYQSLDGDGSKW
;
A
#
# COMPACT_ATOMS: atom_id res chain seq x y z
N MET A 1 -11.24 18.01 5.89
CA MET A 1 -11.45 16.97 6.92
C MET A 1 -10.32 15.96 6.75
N SER A 2 -9.47 15.81 7.76
CA SER A 2 -8.24 15.03 7.64
C SER A 2 -8.50 13.54 7.87
N MET A 3 -7.96 12.69 7.01
CA MET A 3 -7.93 11.24 7.20
C MET A 3 -6.49 10.72 7.13
N TYR A 4 -6.33 9.46 7.50
CA TYR A 4 -5.06 8.76 7.41
C TYR A 4 -5.23 7.48 6.62
N ILE A 5 -4.26 7.15 5.78
CA ILE A 5 -4.19 5.86 5.09
C ILE A 5 -2.91 5.13 5.51
N ARG A 6 -2.96 3.80 5.48
CA ARG A 6 -1.82 2.94 5.80
C ARG A 6 -1.22 2.40 4.52
N VAL A 7 -0.09 2.96 4.13
CA VAL A 7 0.66 2.49 2.97
C VAL A 7 1.65 1.41 3.42
N LYS A 8 1.54 0.21 2.89
CA LYS A 8 2.34 -0.95 3.30
C LYS A 8 3.25 -1.43 2.17
N ARG A 9 4.51 -1.69 2.50
CA ARG A 9 5.48 -2.38 1.62
C ARG A 9 6.27 -3.38 2.47
N SER A 10 6.12 -4.67 2.16
CA SER A 10 6.68 -5.79 2.91
C SER A 10 6.30 -5.75 4.39
N LYS A 11 7.24 -5.38 5.27
CA LYS A 11 7.07 -5.27 6.73
C LYS A 11 6.89 -3.83 7.21
N THR A 12 7.05 -2.85 6.32
CA THR A 12 7.01 -1.43 6.66
C THR A 12 5.61 -0.87 6.41
N THR A 13 5.14 -0.03 7.34
CA THR A 13 3.87 0.70 7.22
C THR A 13 4.13 2.19 7.38
N TYR A 14 3.70 2.98 6.39
CA TYR A 14 3.73 4.44 6.40
C TYR A 14 2.32 4.97 6.67
N PHE A 15 2.22 5.94 7.58
CA PHE A 15 0.96 6.61 7.88
C PHE A 15 0.95 7.94 7.13
N ILE A 16 0.11 8.02 6.10
CA ILE A 16 0.01 9.23 5.28
C ILE A 16 -1.25 9.98 5.69
N GLN A 17 -1.06 11.24 6.10
CA GLN A 17 -2.15 12.17 6.34
C GLN A 17 -2.58 12.82 5.02
N CYS A 18 -3.85 12.66 4.68
CA CYS A 18 -4.41 13.16 3.44
C CYS A 18 -5.89 13.53 3.58
N GLU A 19 -6.42 14.26 2.62
CA GLU A 19 -7.86 14.56 2.53
C GLU A 19 -8.53 13.73 1.44
N PRO A 20 -9.82 13.36 1.56
CA PRO A 20 -10.53 12.56 0.55
C PRO A 20 -10.57 13.22 -0.83
N THR A 21 -10.40 14.54 -0.90
CA THR A 21 -10.33 15.33 -2.14
C THR A 21 -8.94 15.32 -2.79
N GLU A 22 -7.90 14.90 -2.08
CA GLU A 22 -6.57 14.80 -2.66
C GLU A 22 -6.50 13.68 -3.70
N THR A 23 -5.68 13.88 -4.72
CA THR A 23 -5.41 12.91 -5.76
C THR A 23 -4.41 11.86 -5.30
N ILE A 24 -4.42 10.72 -5.98
CA ILE A 24 -3.42 9.68 -5.76
C ILE A 24 -2.01 10.21 -6.04
N LEU A 25 -1.85 11.11 -7.01
CA LEU A 25 -0.57 11.78 -7.29
C LEU A 25 -0.05 12.54 -6.06
N ASN A 26 -0.89 13.36 -5.40
CA ASN A 26 -0.49 14.07 -4.18
C ASN A 26 -0.01 13.11 -3.07
N VAL A 27 -0.66 11.95 -2.93
CA VAL A 27 -0.26 10.92 -1.97
C VAL A 27 1.12 10.35 -2.31
N LYS A 28 1.39 10.08 -3.59
CA LYS A 28 2.70 9.60 -4.07
C LYS A 28 3.80 10.64 -3.86
N GLU A 29 3.51 11.92 -4.01
CA GLU A 29 4.45 13.01 -3.70
C GLU A 29 4.78 13.08 -2.19
N LYS A 30 3.77 12.91 -1.33
CA LYS A 30 4.02 12.79 0.13
C LYS A 30 4.89 11.58 0.44
N LEU A 31 4.63 10.44 -0.20
CA LEU A 31 5.46 9.24 -0.06
C LEU A 31 6.88 9.43 -0.58
N GLN A 32 7.07 10.12 -1.71
CA GLN A 32 8.39 10.40 -2.28
C GLN A 32 9.33 11.03 -1.25
N ASN A 33 8.83 11.98 -0.46
CA ASN A 33 9.60 12.62 0.59
C ASN A 33 9.96 11.69 1.77
N LEU A 34 9.21 10.59 1.95
CA LEU A 34 9.43 9.63 3.04
C LEU A 34 10.34 8.46 2.66
N ILE A 35 10.29 8.03 1.39
CA ILE A 35 11.03 6.85 0.90
C ILE A 35 12.17 7.21 -0.07
N ASP A 36 12.31 8.49 -0.43
CA ASP A 36 13.30 8.96 -1.41
C ASP A 36 13.16 8.25 -2.79
N GLN A 37 11.92 8.03 -3.24
CA GLN A 37 11.63 7.40 -4.53
C GLN A 37 10.64 8.26 -5.33
N PRO A 38 10.88 8.47 -6.63
CA PRO A 38 10.03 9.32 -7.46
C PRO A 38 8.60 8.78 -7.54
N ALA A 39 7.60 9.68 -7.52
CA ALA A 39 6.19 9.31 -7.60
C ALA A 39 5.85 8.44 -8.83
N ASN A 40 6.58 8.63 -9.94
CA ASN A 40 6.36 7.87 -11.18
C ASN A 40 6.78 6.39 -11.08
N ASP A 41 7.73 6.06 -10.20
CA ASP A 41 8.13 4.66 -9.94
C ASP A 41 7.31 4.04 -8.82
N GLN A 42 6.32 4.75 -8.27
CA GLN A 42 5.42 4.24 -7.24
C GLN A 42 4.09 3.77 -7.84
N ARG A 43 3.68 2.56 -7.47
CA ARG A 43 2.36 2.02 -7.75
C ARG A 43 1.63 1.72 -6.46
N LEU A 44 0.44 2.31 -6.32
CA LEU A 44 -0.42 2.17 -5.15
C LEU A 44 -1.60 1.27 -5.49
N ILE A 45 -1.88 0.31 -4.62
CA ILE A 45 -2.92 -0.71 -4.84
C ILE A 45 -3.78 -0.78 -3.59
N LEU A 46 -5.09 -0.57 -3.71
CA LEU A 46 -6.01 -0.64 -2.59
C LEU A 46 -6.21 -2.11 -2.18
N VAL A 47 -5.80 -2.48 -0.98
CA VAL A 47 -5.84 -3.90 -0.54
C VAL A 47 -7.28 -4.40 -0.36
N GLY A 48 -8.21 -3.49 -0.01
CA GLY A 48 -9.62 -3.83 0.18
C GLY A 48 -10.31 -4.32 -1.10
N THR A 49 -10.05 -3.66 -2.23
CA THR A 49 -10.64 -4.00 -3.54
C THR A 49 -9.69 -4.77 -4.46
N GLY A 50 -8.37 -4.71 -4.20
CA GLY A 50 -7.33 -5.21 -5.09
C GLY A 50 -7.05 -4.29 -6.29
N GLU A 51 -7.64 -3.09 -6.33
CA GLU A 51 -7.58 -2.20 -7.48
C GLU A 51 -6.33 -1.30 -7.45
N VAL A 52 -5.74 -1.09 -8.63
CA VAL A 52 -4.60 -0.17 -8.79
C VAL A 52 -5.14 1.25 -8.81
N LEU A 53 -4.60 2.10 -7.94
CA LEU A 53 -5.04 3.47 -7.80
C LEU A 53 -4.51 4.35 -8.94
N GLU A 54 -5.39 5.12 -9.56
CA GLU A 54 -5.04 6.01 -10.68
C GLU A 54 -4.66 7.41 -10.22
N ASP A 55 -3.55 7.93 -10.74
CA ASP A 55 -2.99 9.25 -10.38
C ASP A 55 -3.96 10.42 -10.57
N SER A 56 -4.81 10.33 -11.60
CA SER A 56 -5.80 11.35 -11.96
C SER A 56 -7.04 11.36 -11.06
N LYS A 57 -7.26 10.32 -10.25
CA LYS A 57 -8.44 10.19 -9.41
C LYS A 57 -8.18 10.65 -7.98
N SER A 58 -9.24 11.08 -7.31
CA SER A 58 -9.20 11.40 -5.88
C SER A 58 -9.32 10.15 -5.02
N LEU A 59 -8.86 10.24 -3.77
CA LEU A 59 -9.02 9.17 -2.79
C LEU A 59 -10.51 8.81 -2.60
N ALA A 60 -11.40 9.80 -2.58
CA ALA A 60 -12.85 9.57 -2.50
C ALA A 60 -13.41 8.84 -3.73
N ASP A 61 -12.98 9.22 -4.94
CA ASP A 61 -13.42 8.58 -6.20
C ASP A 61 -13.01 7.10 -6.24
N GLN A 62 -11.83 6.80 -5.70
CA GLN A 62 -11.29 5.44 -5.56
C GLN A 62 -11.82 4.70 -4.31
N LYS A 63 -12.79 5.28 -3.60
CA LYS A 63 -13.39 4.72 -2.37
C LYS A 63 -12.36 4.38 -1.30
N VAL A 64 -11.30 5.18 -1.20
CA VAL A 64 -10.31 5.07 -0.13
C VAL A 64 -10.86 5.76 1.11
N GLU A 65 -11.19 4.94 2.10
CA GLU A 65 -11.72 5.40 3.39
C GLU A 65 -10.60 5.74 4.39
N ASN A 66 -10.99 6.30 5.53
CA ASN A 66 -10.06 6.44 6.64
C ASN A 66 -9.51 5.06 7.03
N ASP A 67 -8.24 5.03 7.44
CA ASP A 67 -7.53 3.84 7.88
C ASP A 67 -7.36 2.73 6.80
N ALA A 68 -7.73 3.03 5.55
CA ALA A 68 -7.60 2.08 4.44
C ALA A 68 -6.15 1.61 4.26
N VAL A 69 -6.00 0.33 3.91
CA VAL A 69 -4.70 -0.28 3.65
C VAL A 69 -4.41 -0.25 2.16
N VAL A 70 -3.30 0.38 1.79
CA VAL A 70 -2.81 0.51 0.42
C VAL A 70 -1.46 -0.19 0.33
N ALA A 71 -1.28 -1.08 -0.63
CA ALA A 71 0.01 -1.68 -0.94
C ALA A 71 0.81 -0.74 -1.84
N LEU A 72 2.09 -0.55 -1.51
CA LEU A 72 3.06 0.18 -2.32
C LEU A 72 4.00 -0.82 -2.99
N THR A 73 4.08 -0.74 -4.31
CA THR A 73 5.12 -1.42 -5.10
C THR A 73 5.94 -0.39 -5.86
N LEU A 74 7.24 -0.66 -5.99
CA LEU A 74 8.16 0.21 -6.70
C LEU A 74 8.56 -0.40 -8.03
N ARG A 75 8.82 0.44 -9.03
CA ARG A 75 9.43 0.03 -10.28
C ARG A 75 10.94 -0.16 -10.08
N LYS A 76 11.46 -1.33 -10.44
CA LYS A 76 12.92 -1.58 -10.44
C LYS A 76 13.54 -1.11 -11.75
N ASP A 77 14.87 -1.06 -11.78
CA ASP A 77 15.68 -0.68 -12.95
C ASP A 77 15.37 -1.51 -14.21
N ASP A 78 14.83 -2.73 -14.04
CA ASP A 78 14.40 -3.62 -15.13
C ASP A 78 13.03 -3.23 -15.73
N ASN A 79 12.48 -2.07 -15.35
CA ASN A 79 11.19 -1.56 -15.82
C ASN A 79 9.97 -2.41 -15.38
N GLU A 80 10.19 -3.40 -14.50
CA GLU A 80 9.15 -4.20 -13.85
C GLU A 80 8.80 -3.67 -12.45
N PHE A 81 7.51 -3.72 -12.10
CA PHE A 81 7.05 -3.40 -10.75
C PHE A 81 7.27 -4.58 -9.81
N GLU A 82 7.64 -4.28 -8.57
CA GLU A 82 7.63 -5.26 -7.49
C GLU A 82 6.25 -5.91 -7.33
N GLU A 83 6.25 -7.20 -7.01
CA GLU A 83 5.03 -7.88 -6.59
C GLU A 83 4.52 -7.31 -5.26
N VAL A 84 3.20 -7.31 -5.09
CA VAL A 84 2.57 -6.89 -3.83
C VAL A 84 2.93 -7.88 -2.74
N ASN A 85 3.91 -7.49 -1.91
CA ASN A 85 4.27 -8.22 -0.71
C ASN A 85 3.85 -7.38 0.50
N ILE A 86 2.75 -7.75 1.16
CA ILE A 86 2.29 -7.12 2.39
C ILE A 86 2.12 -8.18 3.47
N VAL A 87 2.86 -8.05 4.58
CA VAL A 87 2.70 -8.98 5.69
C VAL A 87 1.37 -8.68 6.40
N ARG A 88 0.48 -9.67 6.39
CA ARG A 88 -0.79 -9.63 7.12
C ARG A 88 -0.59 -10.25 8.51
N PRO A 89 -1.28 -9.76 9.55
CA PRO A 89 -1.19 -10.38 10.88
C PRO A 89 -1.55 -11.88 10.86
N THR A 90 -2.47 -12.28 9.97
CA THR A 90 -2.89 -13.68 9.78
C THR A 90 -1.79 -14.58 9.23
N ASP A 91 -0.80 -14.02 8.53
CA ASP A 91 0.31 -14.78 7.92
C ASP A 91 1.16 -15.49 8.99
N PHE A 92 1.27 -14.89 10.18
CA PHE A 92 1.99 -15.45 11.32
C PHE A 92 1.33 -16.71 11.93
N TYR A 93 0.03 -16.93 11.71
CA TYR A 93 -0.68 -18.09 12.26
C TYR A 93 -0.55 -19.33 11.39
N GLN A 94 -0.24 -19.19 10.10
CA GLN A 94 -0.19 -20.32 9.16
C GLN A 94 1.06 -21.21 9.34
N SER A 95 2.01 -20.81 10.19
CA SER A 95 3.24 -21.55 10.48
C SER A 95 3.14 -22.51 11.67
N LEU A 96 2.00 -22.58 12.36
CA LEU A 96 1.83 -23.42 13.56
C LEU A 96 1.11 -24.76 13.28
N ASP A 97 0.50 -24.93 12.12
CA ASP A 97 -0.23 -26.15 11.73
C ASP A 97 0.60 -27.01 10.77
N GLY A 98 1.73 -27.58 11.24
CA GLY A 98 2.63 -28.33 10.35
C GLY A 98 3.54 -29.40 10.96
N ASP A 99 3.55 -29.61 12.27
CA ASP A 99 4.31 -30.73 12.88
C ASP A 99 3.65 -31.16 14.20
N GLY A 100 2.57 -31.95 14.09
CA GLY A 100 1.83 -32.46 15.24
C GLY A 100 1.37 -33.92 15.04
N SER A 101 2.07 -34.69 14.21
CA SER A 101 1.72 -36.09 13.94
C SER A 101 2.96 -36.96 13.92
N LYS A 102 3.47 -37.24 15.11
CA LYS A 102 4.37 -38.38 15.36
C LYS A 102 4.38 -38.69 16.85
N TRP A 103 3.47 -39.57 17.29
CA TRP A 103 3.63 -40.55 18.37
C TRP A 103 2.75 -41.75 18.05
#